data_AF-A0A925C3S4-F1
#
_entry.id   AF-A0A925C3S4-F1
#
_cell.length_a   1.000
_cell.length_b   1.000
_cell.length_c   1.000
_cell.angle_alpha   90.00
_cell.angle_beta   90.00
_cell.angle_gamma   90.00
#
_symmetry.space_group_name_H-M   'P 1'
#
loop_
_entity.id
_entity.type
_entity.pdbx_description
1 polymer ?
#
loop_
_entity_poly.entity_id
_entity_poly.type
_entity_poly.pdbx_seq_one_letter_code
_entity_poly.pdbx_strand_id
1 'polypeptide(L)' 'MSKTAGGLVGEFITEARLEALNAALAAHGVDANRIITIFEMPGQPVANGHPARYHVLYRKP' A
#
# COMPACT_ATOMS: atom_id res chain seq x y z
N MET A 1 23.32 -10.83 15.01
CA MET A 1 23.15 -9.55 14.30
C MET A 1 22.53 -9.84 12.94
N SER A 2 21.20 -9.78 12.81
CA SER A 2 20.53 -9.94 11.52
C SER A 2 20.41 -8.58 10.86
N LYS A 3 21.18 -8.36 9.79
CA LYS A 3 21.08 -7.17 8.94
C LYS A 3 19.78 -7.26 8.14
N THR A 4 18.67 -6.86 8.74
CA THR A 4 17.41 -6.77 7.98
C THR A 4 17.59 -5.67 6.95
N ALA A 5 17.38 -5.98 5.68
CA ALA A 5 17.21 -5.00 4.61
C ALA A 5 15.95 -4.11 4.79
N GLY A 6 15.43 -3.98 6.02
CA GLY A 6 14.14 -3.39 6.37
C GLY A 6 14.12 -1.86 6.45
N GLY A 7 15.25 -1.19 6.15
CA GLY A 7 15.31 0.28 6.13
C GLY A 7 14.86 0.91 4.80
N LEU A 8 14.88 0.14 3.70
CA LEU A 8 14.73 0.68 2.35
C LEU A 8 13.31 0.51 1.76
N VAL A 9 12.45 -0.25 2.44
CA VAL A 9 11.08 -0.53 1.99
C VAL A 9 10.09 0.07 2.99
N GLY A 10 9.07 0.72 2.45
CA GLY A 10 7.88 1.19 3.17
C GLY A 10 6.65 0.46 2.67
N GLU A 11 5.61 0.49 3.49
CA GLU A 11 4.32 -0.10 3.17
C GLU A 11 3.17 0.74 3.72
N PHE A 12 2.03 0.69 3.04
CA PHE A 12 0.76 1.18 3.58
C PHE A 12 -0.42 0.42 2.96
N ILE A 13 -1.58 0.53 3.62
CA ILE A 13 -2.84 -0.06 3.17
C ILE A 13 -3.85 1.06 2.96
N THR A 14 -4.60 1.00 1.85
CA THR A 14 -5.65 1.96 1.51
C THR A 14 -6.86 1.24 0.90
N GLU A 15 -8.01 1.90 0.79
CA GLU A 15 -9.17 1.32 0.11
C GLU A 15 -8.83 0.96 -1.35
N ALA A 16 -9.46 -0.08 -1.90
CA ALA A 16 -9.30 -0.48 -3.30
C ALA A 16 -10.07 0.46 -4.26
N ARG A 17 -9.81 1.76 -4.15
CA ARG A 17 -10.33 2.84 -5.00
C ARG A 17 -9.16 3.65 -5.54
N LEU A 18 -9.21 4.00 -6.82
CA LEU A 18 -8.10 4.69 -7.48
C LEU A 18 -7.81 6.05 -6.83
N GLU A 19 -8.85 6.77 -6.43
CA GLU A 19 -8.75 8.06 -5.75
C GLU A 19 -8.07 7.92 -4.38
N ALA A 20 -8.45 6.90 -3.61
CA ALA A 20 -7.86 6.62 -2.29
C ALA A 20 -6.39 6.18 -2.41
N LEU A 21 -6.06 5.43 -3.47
CA LEU A 21 -4.68 5.06 -3.78
C LEU A 21 -3.82 6.27 -4.13
N ASN A 22 -4.28 7.12 -5.06
CA ASN A 22 -3.55 8.31 -5.47
C ASN A 22 -3.35 9.28 -4.30
N ALA A 23 -4.38 9.48 -3.47
CA ALA A 23 -4.30 10.31 -2.28
C ALA A 23 -3.28 9.76 -1.27
N ALA A 24 -3.27 8.44 -1.04
CA ALA A 24 -2.31 7.80 -0.15
C ALA A 24 -0.86 7.90 -0.68
N LEU A 25 -0.64 7.65 -1.98
CA LEU A 25 0.67 7.83 -2.60
C LEU A 25 1.20 9.26 -2.42
N ALA A 26 0.34 10.26 -2.64
CA ALA A 26 0.70 11.67 -2.44
C ALA A 26 1.00 11.99 -0.96
N ALA A 27 0.18 11.53 -0.02
CA ALA A 27 0.38 11.75 1.41
C ALA A 27 1.68 11.12 1.94
N HIS A 28 2.11 10.00 1.35
CA HIS A 28 3.36 9.31 1.68
C HIS A 28 4.57 9.80 0.85
N GLY A 29 4.38 10.76 -0.07
CA GLY A 29 5.45 11.26 -0.95
C GLY A 29 6.07 10.16 -1.82
N VAL A 30 5.24 9.26 -2.33
CA VAL A 30 5.66 8.09 -3.13
C VAL A 30 5.42 8.37 -4.60
N ASP A 31 6.51 8.55 -5.34
CA ASP A 31 6.48 8.58 -6.80
C ASP A 31 6.24 7.19 -7.40
N ALA A 32 5.61 7.14 -8.58
CA ALA A 32 5.27 5.90 -9.27
C ALA A 32 6.48 5.00 -9.55
N ASN A 33 7.66 5.57 -9.80
CA ASN A 33 8.92 4.84 -10.03
C ASN A 33 9.46 4.12 -8.78
N ARG A 34 8.99 4.50 -7.59
CA ARG A 34 9.39 3.91 -6.30
C ARG A 34 8.43 2.82 -5.84
N ILE A 35 7.30 2.65 -6.50
CA ILE A 35 6.37 1.56 -6.23
C ILE A 35 7.04 0.25 -6.64
N ILE A 36 7.05 -0.71 -5.71
CA ILE A 36 7.55 -2.07 -5.95
C ILE A 36 6.40 -2.94 -6.43
N THR A 37 5.28 -2.89 -5.71
CA THR A 37 4.07 -3.61 -6.07
C THR A 37 2.84 -3.01 -5.40
N ILE A 38 1.69 -3.22 -6.04
CA ILE A 38 0.37 -2.96 -5.51
C ILE A 38 -0.43 -4.22 -5.75
N PHE A 39 -0.99 -4.80 -4.69
CA PHE A 39 -1.89 -5.94 -4.84
C PHE A 39 -3.15 -5.72 -4.03
N GLU A 40 -4.24 -6.27 -4.57
CA GLU A 40 -5.55 -6.20 -3.94
C GLU A 40 -5.65 -7.27 -2.86
N MET A 41 -6.06 -6.83 -1.67
CA MET A 41 -6.51 -7.68 -0.60
C MET A 41 -8.04 -7.75 -0.68
N PRO A 42 -8.61 -8.94 -0.95
CA PRO A 42 -10.05 -9.07 -1.14
C PRO A 42 -10.79 -8.68 0.14
N GLY A 43 -11.88 -7.93 -0.04
CA GLY A 43 -12.80 -7.60 1.04
C GLY A 43 -13.61 -8.82 1.51
N GLN A 44 -14.33 -8.67 2.62
CA GLN A 44 -15.26 -9.68 3.08
C GLN A 44 -16.69 -9.30 2.68
N PRO A 45 -17.39 -10.08 1.84
CA PRO A 45 -18.73 -9.75 1.34
C PRO A 45 -19.85 -10.16 2.32
N VAL A 46 -19.67 -9.85 3.61
CA VAL A 46 -20.68 -10.11 4.67
C VAL A 46 -21.23 -8.79 5.20
N ALA A 47 -22.39 -8.81 5.87
CA ALA A 47 -22.91 -7.63 6.55
C ALA A 47 -21.86 -7.14 7.57
N ASN A 48 -21.40 -5.87 7.42
CA ASN A 48 -20.27 -5.26 8.14
C ASN A 48 -18.86 -5.76 7.77
N GLY A 49 -18.72 -6.45 6.65
CA GLY A 49 -17.41 -6.82 6.13
C GLY A 49 -16.62 -5.62 5.62
N HIS A 50 -15.30 -5.76 5.55
CA HIS A 50 -14.43 -4.69 5.07
C HIS A 50 -14.43 -4.62 3.54
N PRO A 51 -14.38 -3.42 2.95
CA PRO A 51 -14.18 -3.27 1.51
C PRO A 51 -12.81 -3.84 1.11
N ALA A 52 -12.66 -4.17 -0.17
CA ALA A 52 -11.35 -4.51 -0.73
C ALA A 52 -10.35 -3.36 -0.50
N ARG A 53 -9.08 -3.73 -0.35
CA ARG A 53 -8.00 -2.79 -0.03
C ARG A 53 -6.79 -3.03 -0.93
N TYR A 54 -5.99 -2.00 -1.17
CA TYR A 54 -4.67 -2.17 -1.75
C TYR A 54 -3.61 -2.22 -0.65
N HIS A 55 -2.71 -3.21 -0.73
CA HIS A 55 -1.44 -3.18 -0.01
C HIS A 55 -0.36 -2.69 -0.98
N VAL A 56 0.27 -1.59 -0.63
CA VAL A 56 1.30 -0.94 -1.45
C VAL A 56 2.65 -1.14 -0.79
N LEU A 57 3.61 -1.67 -1.55
CA LEU A 57 5.01 -1.73 -1.17
C LEU A 57 5.81 -0.75 -2.03
N TYR A 58 6.66 0.05 -1.40
CA TYR A 58 7.43 1.08 -2.08
C TYR A 58 8.84 1.23 -1.49
N ARG A 59 9.75 1.79 -2.28
CA ARG A 59 11.12 2.12 -1.84
C ARG A 59 11.12 3.43 -1.07
N LYS A 60 11.65 3.45 0.15
CA LYS A 60 11.88 4.69 0.92
C LYS A 60 12.95 5.56 0.23
N PRO A 61 12.93 6.89 0.45
CA PRO A 61 13.97 7.77 -0.10
C PRO A 61 15.34 7.44 0.48
#